data_AF-A0A5J5EQQ4-F1
#
_entry.id   AF-A0A5J5EQQ4-F1
#
_cell.length_a   1.000
_cell.length_b   1.000
_cell.length_c   1.000
_cell.angle_alpha   90.00
_cell.angle_beta   90.00
_cell.angle_gamma   90.00
#
_symmetry.space_group_name_H-M   'P 1'
#
loop_
_entity.id
_entity.type
_entity.pdbx_description
1 polymer ?
#
loop_
_entity_poly.entity_id
_entity_poly.type
_entity_poly.pdbx_seq_one_letter_code
_entity_poly.pdbx_strand_id
1 'polypeptide(L)'
;MKERAERSQPSGWESERGMAKNGKKETIYTFVCEILQRELCGSSILAEGIRVFNRHGLECLKKRAPFITICSPGINSAHATFVRTIVEMKSHSVRITNDMQVQGVDYIERMAQAQPERRKFSVMIMNITENVLITLEIINGERIGMHYGPMDFYKAPEVLKYILADEDQQTKAFKFLNSLGNVERPLNTTKMSRAGAFKLKAVPKDLVCVSCHEGII
;
A
#
# COMPACT_ATOMS: atom_id res chain seq x y z
N MET A 1 26.16 19.71 -37.14
CA MET A 1 26.86 18.97 -36.07
C MET A 1 27.06 19.90 -34.89
N LYS A 2 26.28 19.72 -33.81
CA LYS A 2 26.48 20.33 -32.50
C LYS A 2 26.05 19.30 -31.47
N GLU A 3 27.04 18.64 -30.87
CA GLU A 3 26.87 17.72 -29.74
C GLU A 3 26.26 18.47 -28.56
N ARG A 4 25.22 17.89 -27.96
CA ARG A 4 24.63 18.35 -26.71
C ARG A 4 25.04 17.32 -25.66
N ALA A 5 25.96 17.73 -24.78
CA ALA A 5 26.44 16.92 -23.68
C ALA A 5 25.29 16.59 -22.72
N GLU A 6 24.98 15.30 -22.60
CA GLU A 6 24.17 14.73 -21.53
C GLU A 6 24.95 14.88 -20.22
N ARG A 7 24.49 15.75 -19.33
CA ARG A 7 24.94 15.77 -17.93
C ARG A 7 24.18 14.68 -17.18
N SER A 8 24.76 13.50 -17.13
CA SER A 8 24.37 12.42 -16.22
C SER A 8 24.54 12.91 -14.78
N GLN A 9 23.43 13.03 -14.04
CA GLN A 9 23.49 13.15 -12.58
C GLN A 9 23.94 11.80 -12.00
N PRO A 10 24.87 11.77 -11.02
CA PRO A 10 25.21 10.53 -10.34
C PRO A 10 24.01 10.13 -9.46
N SER A 11 23.35 9.04 -9.84
CA SER A 11 22.37 8.40 -8.98
C SER A 11 23.11 7.78 -7.79
N GLY A 12 22.77 8.22 -6.58
CA GLY A 12 23.28 7.64 -5.33
C GLY A 12 22.82 6.18 -5.08
N TRP A 13 22.54 5.42 -6.13
CA TRP A 13 21.93 4.09 -6.13
C TRP A 13 22.95 2.94 -6.17
N GLU A 14 24.24 3.23 -6.19
CA GLU A 14 25.29 2.21 -6.27
C GLU A 14 25.90 1.84 -4.91
N SER A 15 25.74 2.67 -3.87
CA SER A 15 26.41 2.42 -2.59
C SER A 15 25.78 1.31 -1.73
N GLU A 16 24.59 0.82 -2.06
CA GLU A 16 23.92 -0.25 -1.29
C GLU A 16 24.02 -1.65 -1.94
N ARG A 17 24.58 -1.75 -3.16
CA ARG A 17 24.69 -3.03 -3.89
C ARG A 17 25.89 -3.89 -3.52
N GLY A 18 26.85 -3.35 -2.79
CA GLY A 18 28.05 -4.07 -2.37
C GLY A 18 27.99 -4.54 -0.92
N MET A 19 27.18 -5.56 -0.59
CA MET A 19 27.42 -6.50 0.54
C MET A 19 26.23 -7.46 0.69
N ALA A 20 26.25 -8.54 -0.10
CA ALA A 20 25.33 -9.67 0.01
C ALA A 20 26.12 -10.97 0.20
N LYS A 21 26.22 -11.45 1.45
CA LYS A 21 26.40 -12.86 1.80
C LYS A 21 25.67 -13.16 3.11
N ASN A 22 24.70 -14.08 3.04
CA ASN A 22 24.07 -14.84 4.11
C ASN A 22 23.76 -14.15 5.45
N GLY A 23 22.54 -13.64 5.53
CA GLY A 23 21.85 -13.21 6.74
C GLY A 23 20.62 -12.43 6.31
N LYS A 24 19.42 -12.70 6.85
CA LYS A 24 18.27 -11.83 6.63
C LYS A 24 18.64 -10.45 7.17
N LYS A 25 19.09 -9.54 6.29
CA LYS A 25 19.30 -8.14 6.65
C LYS A 25 17.91 -7.57 6.94
N GLU A 26 17.59 -7.42 8.22
CA GLU A 26 16.50 -6.56 8.64
C GLU A 26 16.83 -5.15 8.15
N THR A 27 16.07 -4.70 7.16
CA THR A 27 16.17 -3.32 6.67
C THR A 27 15.44 -2.41 7.64
N ILE A 28 15.79 -1.11 7.65
CA ILE A 28 15.04 -0.10 8.39
C ILE A 28 13.53 -0.15 8.09
N TYR A 29 13.15 -0.53 6.87
CA TYR A 29 11.76 -0.72 6.46
C TYR A 29 11.05 -1.85 7.20
N THR A 30 11.76 -2.94 7.53
CA THR A 30 11.21 -4.05 8.33
C THR A 30 10.89 -3.56 9.74
N PHE A 31 11.82 -2.85 10.37
CA PHE A 31 11.63 -2.27 11.71
C PHE A 31 10.47 -1.27 11.75
N VAL A 32 10.38 -0.38 10.76
CA VAL A 32 9.25 0.55 10.65
C VAL A 32 7.93 -0.20 10.43
N CYS A 33 7.91 -1.25 9.60
CA CYS A 33 6.71 -2.07 9.43
C CYS A 33 6.24 -2.71 10.74
N GLU A 34 7.15 -3.21 11.57
CA GLU A 34 6.83 -3.80 12.87
C GLU A 34 6.26 -2.78 13.84
N ILE A 35 6.87 -1.59 13.93
CA ILE A 35 6.35 -0.48 14.73
C ILE A 35 4.94 -0.13 14.25
N LEU A 36 4.76 0.13 12.95
CA LEU A 36 3.46 0.49 12.40
C LEU A 36 2.43 -0.62 12.62
N GLN A 37 2.80 -1.89 12.45
CA GLN A 37 1.89 -3.02 12.69
C GLN A 37 1.46 -3.06 14.16
N ARG A 38 2.38 -2.85 15.10
CA ARG A 38 2.09 -2.84 16.54
C ARG A 38 1.23 -1.65 16.95
N GLU A 39 1.60 -0.45 16.51
CA GLU A 39 0.92 0.79 16.93
C GLU A 39 -0.46 0.95 16.31
N LEU A 40 -0.67 0.43 15.10
CA LEU A 40 -1.91 0.64 14.35
C LEU A 40 -2.92 -0.51 14.54
N CYS A 41 -2.47 -1.74 14.79
CA CYS A 41 -3.37 -2.87 14.96
C CYS A 41 -4.20 -2.73 16.23
N GLY A 42 -5.53 -2.82 16.11
CA GLY A 42 -6.44 -2.70 17.26
C GLY A 42 -6.63 -1.26 17.76
N SER A 43 -6.07 -0.26 17.06
CA SER A 43 -6.29 1.17 17.39
C SER A 43 -7.74 1.62 17.19
N SER A 44 -8.52 0.87 16.40
CA SER A 44 -9.96 1.02 16.23
C SER A 44 -10.55 -0.30 15.72
N ILE A 45 -11.88 -0.43 15.75
CA ILE A 45 -12.60 -1.57 15.15
C ILE A 45 -12.25 -1.70 13.66
N LEU A 46 -12.13 -0.58 12.95
CA LEU A 46 -11.78 -0.57 11.53
C LEU A 46 -10.32 -0.97 11.31
N ALA A 47 -9.44 -0.71 12.27
CA ALA A 47 -8.03 -1.09 12.23
C ALA A 47 -7.75 -2.50 12.79
N GLU A 48 -8.76 -3.23 13.25
CA GLU A 48 -8.61 -4.60 13.71
C GLU A 48 -8.19 -5.51 12.56
N GLY A 49 -7.04 -6.19 12.70
CA GLY A 49 -6.56 -7.13 11.70
C GLY A 49 -5.95 -6.51 10.44
N ILE A 50 -5.68 -5.20 10.42
CA ILE A 50 -4.92 -4.57 9.32
C ILE A 50 -3.56 -5.22 9.16
N ARG A 51 -3.02 -5.13 7.94
CA ARG A 51 -1.72 -5.70 7.60
C ARG A 51 -0.80 -4.65 7.01
N VAL A 52 0.38 -4.51 7.60
CA VAL A 52 1.46 -3.67 7.12
C VAL A 52 2.43 -4.53 6.32
N PHE A 53 2.66 -4.16 5.06
CA PHE A 53 3.56 -4.89 4.17
C PHE A 53 4.75 -4.03 3.77
N ASN A 54 5.96 -4.59 3.95
CA ASN A 54 7.15 -4.09 3.27
C ASN A 54 7.06 -4.46 1.79
N ARG A 55 7.11 -3.46 0.92
CA ARG A 55 6.98 -3.56 -0.53
C ARG A 55 8.15 -2.93 -1.26
N HIS A 56 9.26 -2.69 -0.56
CA HIS A 56 10.49 -2.20 -1.18
C HIS A 56 10.89 -3.06 -2.39
N GLY A 57 10.91 -2.44 -3.57
CA GLY A 57 11.22 -3.10 -4.85
C GLY A 57 10.14 -4.05 -5.39
N LEU A 58 8.96 -4.13 -4.78
CA LEU A 58 7.87 -5.03 -5.17
C LEU A 58 6.62 -4.25 -5.59
N GLU A 59 6.31 -4.31 -6.88
CA GLU A 59 5.14 -3.62 -7.43
C GLU A 59 3.83 -4.12 -6.81
N CYS A 60 2.95 -3.19 -6.43
CA CYS A 60 1.58 -3.50 -5.99
C CYS A 60 0.54 -2.46 -6.44
N LEU A 61 0.98 -1.36 -7.08
CA LEU A 61 0.16 -0.28 -7.60
C LEU A 61 0.46 -0.08 -9.09
N LYS A 62 0.05 -1.00 -9.97
CA LYS A 62 0.19 -0.89 -11.44
C LYS A 62 1.56 -0.32 -11.89
N LYS A 63 2.65 -1.07 -11.70
CA LYS A 63 4.05 -0.66 -12.01
C LYS A 63 4.72 0.31 -11.03
N ARG A 64 4.17 0.45 -9.82
CA ARG A 64 4.79 1.20 -8.72
C ARG A 64 5.03 0.31 -7.53
N ALA A 65 6.19 0.48 -6.91
CA ALA A 65 6.67 -0.23 -5.73
C ALA A 65 6.81 0.76 -4.56
N PRO A 66 5.70 1.10 -3.87
CA PRO A 66 5.78 1.88 -2.64
C PRO A 66 6.62 1.13 -1.60
N PHE A 67 7.26 1.84 -0.67
CA PHE A 67 8.07 1.17 0.37
C PHE A 67 7.21 0.36 1.34
N ILE A 68 6.13 0.94 1.84
CA ILE A 68 5.25 0.30 2.82
C ILE A 68 3.79 0.54 2.43
N THR A 69 2.98 -0.51 2.49
CA THR A 69 1.52 -0.41 2.28
C THR A 69 0.78 -0.93 3.50
N ILE A 70 -0.21 -0.17 3.95
CA ILE A 70 -1.14 -0.59 5.00
C ILE A 70 -2.43 -1.01 4.31
N CYS A 71 -2.79 -2.28 4.46
CA CYS A 71 -3.92 -2.88 3.77
C CYS A 71 -5.07 -3.24 4.70
N SER A 72 -6.25 -3.36 4.10
CA SER A 72 -7.46 -3.85 4.77
C SER A 72 -7.25 -5.25 5.38
N PRO A 73 -8.01 -5.57 6.45
CA PRO A 73 -7.94 -6.86 7.12
C PRO A 73 -8.24 -8.05 6.21
N GLY A 74 -7.73 -9.23 6.58
CA GLY A 74 -8.00 -10.50 5.88
C GLY A 74 -7.20 -10.72 4.59
N ILE A 75 -6.28 -9.81 4.27
CA ILE A 75 -5.42 -9.87 3.08
C ILE A 75 -4.02 -10.35 3.47
N ASN A 76 -3.45 -11.30 2.72
CA ASN A 76 -2.09 -11.81 2.97
C ASN A 76 -1.02 -11.24 2.03
N SER A 77 -1.41 -10.43 1.04
CA SER A 77 -0.50 -9.80 0.09
C SER A 77 -1.00 -8.41 -0.31
N ALA A 78 -0.11 -7.43 -0.36
CA ALA A 78 -0.45 -6.07 -0.78
C ALA A 78 -1.03 -6.04 -2.20
N HIS A 79 -2.16 -5.35 -2.37
CA HIS A 79 -2.82 -5.18 -3.66
C HIS A 79 -3.57 -3.86 -3.70
N ALA A 80 -3.49 -3.15 -4.83
CA ALA A 80 -4.06 -1.82 -5.01
C ALA A 80 -5.51 -1.67 -4.56
N THR A 81 -6.36 -2.70 -4.70
CA THR A 81 -7.78 -2.67 -4.31
C THR A 81 -8.02 -2.76 -2.80
N PHE A 82 -6.99 -3.03 -2.01
CA PHE A 82 -7.07 -3.19 -0.55
C PHE A 82 -6.12 -2.28 0.22
N VAL A 83 -5.30 -1.49 -0.45
CA VAL A 83 -4.43 -0.51 0.20
C VAL A 83 -5.29 0.59 0.82
N ARG A 84 -5.20 0.76 2.13
CA ARG A 84 -5.83 1.86 2.86
C ARG A 84 -4.96 3.11 2.81
N THR A 85 -3.67 2.97 3.06
CA THR A 85 -2.73 4.08 2.93
C THR A 85 -1.33 3.55 2.63
N ILE A 86 -0.45 4.44 2.17
CA ILE A 86 0.93 4.13 1.82
C ILE A 86 1.83 4.94 2.72
N VAL A 87 2.94 4.32 3.10
CA VAL A 87 4.03 4.97 3.79
C VAL A 87 5.26 4.89 2.89
N GLU A 88 5.60 6.00 2.24
CA GLU A 88 6.76 6.14 1.36
C GLU A 88 7.96 6.57 2.20
N MET A 89 8.89 5.64 2.41
CA MET A 89 10.09 5.88 3.20
C MET A 89 11.18 6.54 2.35
N LYS A 90 11.87 7.52 2.92
CA LYS A 90 13.09 8.13 2.38
C LYS A 90 14.23 7.94 3.39
N SER A 91 15.46 8.06 2.91
CA SER A 91 16.64 8.02 3.78
C SER A 91 16.60 9.18 4.78
N HIS A 92 17.02 8.92 6.02
CA HIS A 92 16.94 9.89 7.13
C HIS A 92 17.65 11.24 6.86
N SER A 93 18.66 11.24 5.99
CA SER A 93 19.44 12.43 5.63
C SER A 93 18.83 13.25 4.50
N VAL A 94 17.75 12.74 3.86
CA VAL A 94 17.15 13.34 2.68
C VAL A 94 15.93 14.15 3.08
N ARG A 95 15.95 15.46 2.83
CA ARG A 95 14.77 16.33 3.00
C ARG A 95 13.65 15.92 2.05
N ILE A 96 12.41 16.02 2.53
CA ILE A 96 11.24 15.77 1.68
C ILE A 96 11.08 16.93 0.69
N THR A 97 11.16 16.64 -0.60
CA THR A 97 11.03 17.64 -1.69
C THR A 97 9.67 17.59 -2.37
N ASN A 98 9.35 18.62 -3.15
CA ASN A 98 8.13 18.66 -3.96
C ASN A 98 8.03 17.48 -4.94
N ASP A 99 9.14 17.03 -5.53
CA ASP A 99 9.14 15.87 -6.43
C ASP A 99 8.71 14.58 -5.73
N MET A 100 9.12 14.41 -4.46
CA MET A 100 8.67 13.28 -3.64
C MET A 100 7.19 13.38 -3.31
N GLN A 101 6.68 14.60 -3.10
CA GLN A 101 5.25 14.83 -2.90
C GLN A 101 4.44 14.52 -4.16
N VAL A 102 4.94 14.90 -5.34
CA VAL A 102 4.34 14.53 -6.64
C VAL A 102 4.30 13.00 -6.79
N GLN A 103 5.34 12.28 -6.37
CA GLN A 103 5.31 10.81 -6.29
C GLN A 103 4.21 10.30 -5.34
N GLY A 104 4.00 10.96 -4.20
CA GLY A 104 2.89 10.65 -3.29
C GLY A 104 1.52 10.83 -3.94
N VAL A 105 1.31 11.92 -4.68
CA VAL A 105 0.08 12.16 -5.45
C VAL A 105 -0.12 11.10 -6.53
N ASP A 106 0.94 10.69 -7.22
CA ASP A 106 0.93 9.63 -8.23
C ASP A 106 0.46 8.27 -7.65
N TYR A 107 0.79 7.99 -6.38
CA TYR A 107 0.25 6.82 -5.68
C TYR A 107 -1.23 6.96 -5.32
N ILE A 108 -1.64 8.13 -4.85
CA ILE A 108 -3.04 8.44 -4.54
C ILE A 108 -3.92 8.20 -5.77
N GLU A 109 -3.55 8.74 -6.92
CA GLU A 109 -4.32 8.57 -8.16
C GLU A 109 -4.44 7.11 -8.58
N ARG A 110 -3.39 6.30 -8.38
CA ARG A 110 -3.48 4.84 -8.65
C ARG A 110 -4.38 4.11 -7.68
N MET A 111 -4.39 4.50 -6.40
CA MET A 111 -5.33 3.96 -5.42
C MET A 111 -6.76 4.35 -5.80
N ALA A 112 -7.01 5.60 -6.17
CA ALA A 112 -8.32 6.08 -6.60
C ALA A 112 -8.84 5.34 -7.83
N GLN A 113 -7.98 5.08 -8.82
CA GLN A 113 -8.32 4.25 -9.98
C GLN A 113 -8.65 2.80 -9.61
N ALA A 114 -8.00 2.24 -8.58
CA ALA A 114 -8.22 0.87 -8.14
C ALA A 114 -9.42 0.72 -7.18
N GLN A 115 -9.86 1.82 -6.57
CA GLN A 115 -10.91 1.88 -5.55
C GLN A 115 -11.88 3.03 -5.84
N PRO A 116 -12.59 3.02 -7.00
CA PRO A 116 -13.40 4.14 -7.46
C PRO A 116 -14.59 4.47 -6.52
N GLU A 117 -14.94 3.57 -5.61
CA GLU A 117 -15.99 3.74 -4.60
C GLU A 117 -15.53 4.51 -3.35
N ARG A 118 -14.21 4.63 -3.15
CA ARG A 118 -13.63 5.27 -1.96
C ARG A 118 -13.50 6.77 -2.18
N ARG A 119 -13.80 7.56 -1.16
CA ARG A 119 -13.83 9.02 -1.25
C ARG A 119 -12.54 9.68 -0.83
N LYS A 120 -11.89 9.21 0.22
CA LYS A 120 -10.68 9.84 0.78
C LYS A 120 -9.49 8.94 0.66
N PHE A 121 -8.36 9.47 0.21
CA PHE A 121 -7.10 8.77 0.02
C PHE A 121 -6.00 9.49 0.76
N SER A 122 -4.97 8.75 1.16
CA SER A 122 -3.84 9.31 1.90
C SER A 122 -2.55 8.60 1.59
N VAL A 123 -1.45 9.35 1.65
CA VAL A 123 -0.08 8.85 1.59
C VAL A 123 0.75 9.63 2.60
N MET A 124 1.49 8.92 3.43
CA MET A 124 2.53 9.48 4.30
C MET A 124 3.88 9.33 3.61
N ILE A 125 4.62 10.42 3.48
CA ILE A 125 6.03 10.40 3.07
C ILE A 125 6.84 10.66 4.32
N MET A 126 7.83 9.82 4.62
CA MET A 126 8.58 9.90 5.86
C MET A 126 10.07 9.62 5.68
N ASN A 127 10.91 10.40 6.36
CA ASN A 127 12.32 10.09 6.57
C ASN A 127 12.65 9.92 8.06
N ILE A 128 11.64 9.66 8.91
CA ILE A 128 11.66 9.63 10.38
C ILE A 128 11.60 11.04 10.99
N THR A 129 12.49 11.95 10.62
CA THR A 129 12.57 13.29 11.24
C THR A 129 11.53 14.27 10.72
N GLU A 130 11.31 14.26 9.42
CA GLU A 130 10.32 15.01 8.66
C GLU A 130 9.33 14.02 8.05
N ASN A 131 8.06 14.18 8.40
CA ASN A 131 6.98 13.37 7.87
C ASN A 131 5.91 14.29 7.30
N VAL A 132 5.40 13.96 6.13
CA VAL A 132 4.41 14.74 5.39
C VAL A 132 3.27 13.83 5.02
N LEU A 133 2.05 14.26 5.35
CA LEU A 133 0.83 13.61 4.92
C LEU A 133 0.25 14.37 3.74
N ILE A 134 -0.05 13.64 2.67
CA ILE A 134 -0.84 14.12 1.54
C ILE A 134 -2.16 13.39 1.58
N THR A 135 -3.27 14.12 1.45
CA THR A 135 -4.60 13.53 1.30
C THR A 135 -5.28 14.04 0.05
N LEU A 136 -6.20 13.23 -0.46
CA LEU A 136 -7.11 13.58 -1.54
C LEU A 136 -8.52 13.18 -1.12
N GLU A 137 -9.46 14.10 -1.22
CA GLU A 137 -10.88 13.80 -1.10
C GLU A 137 -11.58 14.00 -2.45
N ILE A 138 -12.47 13.07 -2.80
CA ILE A 138 -13.34 13.15 -3.96
C ILE A 138 -14.75 13.48 -3.50
N ILE A 139 -15.24 14.67 -3.87
CA ILE A 139 -16.57 15.19 -3.53
C ILE A 139 -17.28 15.54 -4.83
N ASN A 140 -18.40 14.89 -5.14
CA ASN A 140 -19.17 15.14 -6.37
C ASN A 140 -18.34 15.08 -7.67
N GLY A 141 -17.28 14.26 -7.69
CA GLY A 141 -16.34 14.15 -8.81
C GLY A 141 -15.19 15.17 -8.80
N GLU A 142 -15.27 16.20 -7.96
CA GLU A 142 -14.18 17.13 -7.74
C GLU A 142 -13.12 16.53 -6.81
N ARG A 143 -11.86 16.89 -7.06
CA ARG A 143 -10.68 16.40 -6.35
C ARG A 143 -10.12 17.53 -5.47
N ILE A 144 -10.13 17.32 -4.15
CA ILE A 144 -9.62 18.28 -3.17
C ILE A 144 -8.39 17.67 -2.49
N GLY A 145 -7.22 18.19 -2.82
CA GLY A 145 -5.95 17.77 -2.23
C GLY A 145 -5.59 18.60 -1.00
N MET A 146 -5.11 17.98 0.06
CA MET A 146 -4.56 18.66 1.23
C MET A 146 -3.17 18.13 1.58
N HIS A 147 -2.34 19.01 2.12
CA HIS A 147 -0.96 18.72 2.50
C HIS A 147 -0.75 19.13 3.96
N TYR A 148 -0.26 18.20 4.78
CA TYR A 148 0.00 18.42 6.20
C TYR A 148 1.44 18.03 6.54
N GLY A 149 2.16 18.94 7.19
CA GLY A 149 3.51 18.70 7.68
C GLY A 149 4.42 19.93 7.56
N PRO A 150 5.70 19.79 7.95
CA PRO A 150 6.31 18.56 8.47
C PRO A 150 5.81 18.18 9.88
N MET A 151 5.79 16.89 10.19
CA MET A 151 5.51 16.34 11.52
C MET A 151 6.64 15.40 11.95
N ASP A 152 6.86 15.25 13.26
CA ASP A 152 7.81 14.28 13.80
C ASP A 152 7.29 12.83 13.71
N PHE A 153 8.17 11.87 14.00
CA PHE A 153 7.84 10.45 13.91
C PHE A 153 6.75 10.02 14.90
N TYR A 154 6.62 10.64 16.07
CA TYR A 154 5.64 10.21 17.07
C TYR A 154 4.22 10.63 16.66
N LYS A 155 4.10 11.79 16.02
CA LYS A 155 2.82 12.28 15.51
C LYS A 155 2.33 11.50 14.29
N ALA A 156 3.24 10.93 13.48
CA ALA A 156 2.87 10.21 12.26
C ALA A 156 1.99 8.97 12.51
N PRO A 157 2.32 8.02 13.42
CA PRO A 157 1.45 6.92 13.80
C PRO A 157 0.10 7.39 14.35
N GLU A 158 0.06 8.45 15.16
CA GLU A 158 -1.20 8.99 15.68
C GLU A 158 -2.11 9.48 14.54
N VAL A 159 -1.55 10.22 13.59
CA VAL A 159 -2.29 10.65 12.39
C VAL A 159 -2.75 9.45 11.55
N LEU A 160 -1.92 8.41 11.43
CA LEU A 160 -2.31 7.17 10.74
C LEU A 160 -3.46 6.44 11.46
N LYS A 161 -3.53 6.45 12.78
CA LYS A 161 -4.68 5.89 13.54
C LYS A 161 -5.97 6.60 13.15
N TYR A 162 -5.98 7.93 13.09
CA TYR A 162 -7.15 8.70 12.65
C TYR A 162 -7.56 8.36 11.21
N ILE A 163 -6.60 8.28 10.30
CA ILE A 163 -6.83 7.88 8.90
C ILE A 163 -7.47 6.50 8.81
N LEU A 164 -6.97 5.55 9.60
CA LEU A 164 -7.45 4.16 9.59
C LEU A 164 -8.79 3.97 10.30
N ALA A 165 -9.19 4.94 11.13
CA ALA A 165 -10.50 5.00 11.78
C ALA A 165 -11.56 5.75 10.96
N ASP A 166 -11.18 6.48 9.90
CA ASP A 166 -12.14 7.19 9.04
C ASP A 166 -12.76 6.23 8.00
N GLU A 167 -14.07 6.06 8.06
CA GLU A 167 -14.84 5.19 7.16
C GLU A 167 -14.72 5.59 5.68
N ASP A 168 -14.62 6.89 5.38
CA ASP A 168 -14.47 7.40 4.01
C ASP A 168 -13.08 7.06 3.42
N GLN A 169 -12.11 6.74 4.28
CA GLN A 169 -10.79 6.23 3.90
C GLN A 169 -10.76 4.71 3.76
N GLN A 170 -11.88 4.02 3.95
CA GLN A 170 -11.93 2.57 3.82
C GLN A 170 -12.42 2.15 2.45
N THR A 171 -11.82 1.08 1.93
CA THR A 171 -12.45 0.31 0.86
C THR A 171 -13.77 -0.24 1.40
N LYS A 172 -14.88 -0.11 0.67
CA LYS A 172 -16.12 -0.78 1.05
C LYS A 172 -15.83 -2.26 1.34
N ALA A 173 -16.32 -2.72 2.48
CA ALA A 173 -16.09 -4.07 2.96
C ALA A 173 -16.86 -5.07 2.07
N PHE A 174 -16.24 -5.52 0.98
CA PHE A 174 -16.66 -6.77 0.34
C PHE A 174 -16.00 -7.90 1.12
N LYS A 175 -16.75 -8.42 2.09
CA LYS A 175 -16.33 -9.57 2.88
C LYS A 175 -16.38 -10.78 1.96
N PHE A 176 -15.22 -11.38 1.72
CA PHE A 176 -15.20 -12.76 1.28
C PHE A 176 -15.86 -13.63 2.34
N LEU A 177 -16.46 -14.75 1.92
CA LEU A 177 -17.09 -15.67 2.87
C LEU A 177 -16.06 -16.11 3.91
N ASN A 178 -16.34 -15.86 5.19
CA ASN A 178 -15.42 -16.19 6.30
C ASN A 178 -15.01 -17.67 6.29
N SER A 179 -15.86 -18.55 5.77
CA SER A 179 -15.60 -19.98 5.61
C SER A 179 -14.44 -20.30 4.66
N LEU A 180 -14.07 -19.39 3.76
CA LEU A 180 -12.93 -19.55 2.84
C LEU A 180 -11.58 -19.20 3.48
N GLY A 181 -11.60 -18.60 4.68
CA GLY A 181 -10.40 -18.10 5.35
C GLY A 181 -9.86 -16.80 4.72
N ASN A 182 -8.58 -16.51 4.96
CA ASN A 182 -7.93 -15.30 4.45
C ASN A 182 -7.62 -15.42 2.95
N VAL A 183 -7.71 -14.30 2.25
CA VAL A 183 -7.37 -14.23 0.81
C VAL A 183 -5.86 -14.41 0.66
N GLU A 184 -5.46 -15.44 -0.08
CA GLU A 184 -4.06 -15.66 -0.43
C GLU A 184 -3.63 -14.63 -1.48
N ARG A 185 -4.42 -14.49 -2.54
CA ARG A 185 -4.14 -13.55 -3.63
C ARG A 185 -5.43 -12.96 -4.22
N PRO A 186 -5.62 -11.63 -4.22
CA PRO A 186 -6.64 -11.00 -5.06
C PRO A 186 -6.40 -11.32 -6.53
N LEU A 187 -7.46 -11.67 -7.26
CA LEU A 187 -7.40 -11.93 -8.70
C LEU A 187 -7.94 -10.75 -9.50
N ASN A 188 -9.16 -10.30 -9.18
CA ASN A 188 -9.78 -9.19 -9.89
C ASN A 188 -10.84 -8.49 -9.02
N THR A 189 -11.20 -7.26 -9.36
CA THR A 189 -12.23 -6.48 -8.66
C THR A 189 -13.02 -5.66 -9.69
N THR A 190 -14.34 -5.74 -9.61
CA THR A 190 -15.28 -4.87 -10.31
C THR A 190 -16.07 -4.04 -9.29
N LYS A 191 -16.91 -3.11 -9.75
CA LYS A 191 -17.82 -2.37 -8.87
C LYS A 191 -18.78 -3.29 -8.08
N MET A 192 -19.06 -4.48 -8.59
CA MET A 192 -20.08 -5.40 -8.05
C MET A 192 -19.53 -6.70 -7.50
N SER A 193 -18.26 -7.03 -7.77
CA SER A 193 -17.67 -8.32 -7.41
C SER A 193 -16.18 -8.21 -7.10
N ARG A 194 -15.70 -9.06 -6.18
CA ARG A 194 -14.26 -9.25 -5.92
C ARG A 194 -13.96 -10.74 -6.05
N ALA A 195 -12.90 -11.05 -6.79
CA ALA A 195 -12.39 -12.40 -6.96
C ALA A 195 -11.06 -12.53 -6.21
N GLY A 196 -10.93 -13.59 -5.42
CA GLY A 196 -9.73 -13.92 -4.66
C GLY A 196 -9.42 -15.39 -4.75
N ALA A 197 -8.14 -15.73 -4.75
CA ALA A 197 -7.65 -17.08 -4.53
C ALA A 197 -7.52 -17.32 -3.03
N PHE A 198 -8.00 -18.49 -2.59
CA PHE A 198 -7.99 -18.93 -1.20
C PHE A 198 -7.25 -20.25 -1.09
N LYS A 199 -6.52 -20.40 0.01
CA LYS A 199 -5.98 -21.69 0.40
C LYS A 199 -6.92 -22.37 1.38
N LEU A 200 -7.63 -23.38 0.90
CA LEU A 200 -8.51 -24.19 1.76
C LEU A 200 -7.65 -25.02 2.73
N LYS A 201 -8.00 -25.01 4.02
CA LYS A 201 -7.29 -25.78 5.06
C LYS A 201 -7.48 -27.30 4.91
N ALA A 202 -8.61 -27.70 4.32
CA ALA A 202 -8.93 -29.05 3.91
C ALA A 202 -9.79 -28.96 2.64
N VAL A 203 -9.77 -29.96 1.78
CA VAL A 203 -10.70 -30.03 0.64
C VAL A 203 -12.05 -30.49 1.20
N PRO A 204 -13.12 -29.69 1.13
CA PRO A 204 -14.48 -30.16 1.40
C PRO A 204 -14.75 -31.48 0.68
N LYS A 205 -15.26 -32.48 1.40
CA LYS A 205 -15.57 -33.81 0.83
C LYS A 205 -16.59 -33.73 -0.31
N ASP A 206 -17.37 -32.65 -0.34
CA ASP A 206 -18.47 -32.42 -1.27
C ASP A 206 -18.08 -31.48 -2.43
N LEU A 207 -16.80 -31.08 -2.54
CA LEU A 207 -16.33 -30.33 -3.70
C LEU A 207 -16.24 -31.24 -4.92
N VAL A 208 -17.23 -31.11 -5.80
CA VAL A 208 -17.18 -31.70 -7.13
C VAL A 208 -16.29 -30.80 -7.99
N CYS A 209 -15.16 -31.33 -8.44
CA CYS A 209 -14.33 -30.66 -9.43
C CYS A 209 -15.11 -30.65 -10.75
N VAL A 210 -15.62 -29.49 -11.15
CA VAL A 210 -16.27 -29.34 -12.45
C VAL A 210 -15.14 -29.24 -13.47
N SER A 211 -14.83 -30.36 -14.13
CA SER A 211 -13.97 -30.32 -15.30
C SER A 211 -14.68 -29.50 -16.37
N CYS A 212 -14.14 -28.32 -16.68
CA CYS A 212 -14.54 -27.62 -17.89
C CYS A 212 -14.14 -28.53 -19.06
N HIS A 213 -15.11 -29.10 -19.76
CA HIS A 213 -14.84 -29.68 -21.06
C HIS A 213 -14.30 -28.57 -21.96
N GLU A 214 -13.07 -28.74 -22.43
CA GLU A 214 -12.56 -28.01 -23.57
C GLU A 214 -13.50 -28.27 -24.75
N GLY A 215 -14.11 -27.19 -25.25
CA GLY A 215 -14.81 -27.20 -26.53
C GLY A 215 -16.30 -26.93 -26.42
N ILE A 216 -16.70 -25.67 -26.60
CA ILE A 216 -17.51 -25.26 -27.76
C ILE A 216 -17.00 -23.86 -28.18
N ILE A 217 -16.28 -23.82 -29.29
CA ILE A 217 -16.19 -22.64 -30.18
C ILE A 217 -17.38 -22.73 -31.12
#